data_AF-A0A7S4IPK6-F1
#
_entry.id   AF-A0A7S4IPK6-F1
#
_cell.length_a   1.000
_cell.length_b   1.000
_cell.length_c   1.000
_cell.angle_alpha   90.00
_cell.angle_beta   90.00
_cell.angle_gamma   90.00
#
_symmetry.space_group_name_H-M   'P 1'
#
loop_
_entity.id
_entity.type
_entity.pdbx_description
1 polymer ?
#
loop_
_entity_poly.entity_id
_entity_poly.type
_entity_poly.pdbx_seq_one_letter_code
_entity_poly.pdbx_strand_id
1 'polypeptide(L)'
;AVLALNGDQGMSKIEEVLKGKTVDGYRYRRGVNPTTAGEEIENARKLMGKRKPVSYFKEMIAPLVQRGYLRQNTKSMSVPGSRYTKTFSVYDISPAGREAVLGQCPVILPVPASIREVERQEEEKRLKTLADLKDAGVDLDQIPQAELENGDGEVLSALKRWHSYLDSLRKRGNTERVDELDMLRERIEGWRADTAQIYRMAPAAVLEEHLLVKIAYAAASLGAGAKMDKDALIAAGVRSAGLDELVATLAEWAQETKKPEHDTGADVGRNGGGASNPMILPSEPYQPPSSWEYASYRPNKKTGLAAWESSYQRFLSGEHPQTIAINPVSGRAIQVSTVIGHILEGLLHGRPVPLSRLAQISVPPDEAQWRRLEECDDLTGMDVTADPSTSGAGGERFRLSDFLVPIMGNEFAGKEYKERTEEEQAKFTRWCQLCNWYMPLRRAGYVPQFGGGSRGNVKIKNTDGEANV
;
A
#
# COMPACT_ATOMS: atom_id res chain seq x y z
N ALA A 1 15.21 3.13 -30.95
CA ALA A 1 13.85 3.60 -31.30
C ALA A 1 13.75 4.09 -32.75
N VAL A 2 14.28 5.26 -33.11
CA VAL A 2 14.17 5.78 -34.50
C VAL A 2 14.85 4.86 -35.53
N LEU A 3 16.01 4.28 -35.19
CA LEU A 3 16.72 3.32 -36.06
C LEU A 3 15.89 2.08 -36.40
N ALA A 4 15.04 1.61 -35.50
CA ALA A 4 14.21 0.43 -35.70
C ALA A 4 13.05 0.68 -36.67
N LEU A 5 12.70 1.95 -36.88
CA LEU A 5 11.58 2.36 -37.72
C LEU A 5 12.04 2.71 -39.14
N ASN A 6 11.12 2.52 -40.08
CA ASN A 6 11.31 2.75 -41.50
C ASN A 6 10.86 4.16 -41.88
N GLY A 7 11.76 4.92 -42.50
CA GLY A 7 11.51 6.28 -43.00
C GLY A 7 11.07 7.27 -41.92
N ASP A 8 10.44 8.36 -42.39
CA ASP A 8 9.95 9.46 -41.56
C ASP A 8 8.86 9.03 -40.56
N GLN A 9 9.11 9.17 -39.26
CA GLN A 9 8.14 8.85 -38.22
C GLN A 9 7.77 10.06 -37.38
N GLY A 10 6.47 10.21 -37.10
CA GLY A 10 5.99 11.21 -36.17
C GLY A 10 6.36 10.88 -34.72
N MET A 11 6.49 11.90 -33.87
CA MET A 11 6.89 11.74 -32.47
C MET A 11 6.01 10.74 -31.70
N SER A 12 4.70 10.72 -31.96
CA SER A 12 3.77 9.78 -31.32
C SER A 12 4.18 8.31 -31.50
N LYS A 13 4.64 7.93 -32.71
CA LYS A 13 5.09 6.56 -32.99
C LYS A 13 6.44 6.25 -32.36
N ILE A 14 7.33 7.22 -32.31
CA ILE A 14 8.59 7.10 -31.58
C ILE A 14 8.32 6.91 -30.08
N GLU A 15 7.35 7.64 -29.52
CA GLU A 15 6.93 7.48 -28.12
C GLU A 15 6.32 6.11 -27.82
N GLU A 16 5.47 5.58 -28.71
CA GLU A 16 4.90 4.23 -28.56
C GLU A 16 6.01 3.18 -28.46
N VAL A 17 6.98 3.24 -29.38
CA VAL A 17 8.14 2.35 -29.40
C VAL A 17 9.02 2.55 -28.16
N LEU A 18 9.26 3.78 -27.74
CA LEU A 18 9.94 4.06 -26.46
C LEU A 18 9.14 3.52 -25.27
N LYS A 19 7.81 3.50 -25.29
CA LYS A 19 6.99 2.91 -24.22
C LYS A 19 7.01 1.37 -24.25
N GLY A 20 7.74 0.75 -25.18
CA GLY A 20 7.75 -0.70 -25.37
C GLY A 20 6.49 -1.22 -26.07
N LYS A 21 5.69 -0.33 -26.68
CA LYS A 21 4.53 -0.73 -27.46
C LYS A 21 4.97 -1.08 -28.88
N THR A 22 4.34 -2.11 -29.43
CA THR A 22 4.44 -2.45 -30.84
C THR A 22 3.63 -1.47 -31.69
N VAL A 23 4.20 -1.04 -32.80
CA VAL A 23 3.50 -0.24 -33.83
C VAL A 23 3.19 -1.10 -35.05
N ASP A 24 2.51 -0.56 -36.05
CA ASP A 24 2.15 -1.31 -37.27
C ASP A 24 3.41 -1.92 -37.94
N GLY A 25 3.35 -3.19 -38.35
CA GLY A 25 4.51 -3.93 -38.85
C GLY A 25 5.24 -3.27 -40.02
N TYR A 26 4.52 -2.62 -40.94
CA TYR A 26 5.11 -1.90 -42.09
C TYR A 26 5.96 -0.68 -41.68
N ARG A 27 5.83 -0.20 -40.44
CA ARG A 27 6.61 0.92 -39.90
C ARG A 27 7.97 0.49 -39.38
N TYR A 28 8.22 -0.80 -39.21
CA TYR A 28 9.56 -1.31 -38.89
C TYR A 28 10.37 -1.46 -40.18
N ARG A 29 11.69 -1.33 -40.07
CA ARG A 29 12.56 -1.62 -41.22
C ARG A 29 12.46 -3.08 -41.61
N ARG A 30 12.68 -3.35 -42.90
CA ARG A 30 12.71 -4.71 -43.43
C ARG A 30 13.74 -5.53 -42.65
N GLY A 31 13.29 -6.63 -42.03
CA GLY A 31 14.12 -7.50 -41.21
C GLY A 31 14.18 -7.16 -39.71
N VAL A 32 13.55 -6.06 -39.26
CA VAL A 32 13.44 -5.72 -37.84
C VAL A 32 12.15 -6.28 -37.28
N ASN A 33 12.25 -7.19 -36.32
CA ASN A 33 11.10 -7.72 -35.57
C ASN A 33 10.72 -6.74 -34.44
N PRO A 34 9.42 -6.41 -34.27
CA PRO A 34 8.96 -5.56 -33.16
C PRO A 34 9.43 -6.01 -31.77
N THR A 35 9.50 -7.32 -31.53
CA THR A 35 9.95 -7.90 -30.24
C THR A 35 11.43 -7.61 -30.01
N THR A 36 12.29 -7.89 -31.00
CA THR A 36 13.73 -7.65 -30.94
C THR A 36 14.04 -6.16 -30.77
N ALA A 37 13.31 -5.27 -31.47
CA ALA A 37 13.45 -3.83 -31.29
C ALA A 37 13.06 -3.37 -29.87
N GLY A 38 12.05 -4.02 -29.26
CA GLY A 38 11.67 -3.78 -27.87
C GLY A 38 12.79 -4.18 -26.89
N GLU A 39 13.34 -5.39 -27.07
CA GLU A 39 14.44 -5.92 -26.26
C GLU A 39 15.70 -5.03 -26.35
N GLU A 40 16.07 -4.58 -27.55
CA GLU A 40 17.21 -3.67 -27.74
C GLU A 40 17.01 -2.33 -27.02
N ILE A 41 15.81 -1.76 -27.06
CA ILE A 41 15.49 -0.52 -26.35
C ILE A 41 15.52 -0.74 -24.84
N GLU A 42 15.05 -1.89 -24.37
CA GLU A 42 15.07 -2.23 -22.96
C GLU A 42 16.50 -2.47 -22.45
N ASN A 43 17.33 -3.15 -23.23
CA ASN A 43 18.76 -3.32 -22.93
C ASN A 43 19.49 -1.97 -22.92
N ALA A 44 19.23 -1.09 -23.90
CA ALA A 44 19.78 0.26 -23.90
C ALA A 44 19.31 1.09 -22.69
N ARG A 45 18.10 0.84 -22.18
CA ARG A 45 17.60 1.46 -20.95
C ARG A 45 18.28 0.94 -19.69
N LYS A 46 18.59 -0.35 -19.64
CA LYS A 46 19.32 -0.96 -18.52
C LYS A 46 20.76 -0.44 -18.41
N LEU A 47 21.36 -0.06 -19.54
CA LEU A 47 22.68 0.59 -19.57
C LEU A 47 22.66 2.02 -18.98
N MET A 48 21.50 2.65 -18.83
CA MET A 48 21.42 3.91 -18.10
C MET A 48 21.36 3.64 -16.60
N GLY A 49 22.22 4.32 -15.82
CA GLY A 49 22.21 4.20 -14.36
C GLY A 49 20.87 4.59 -13.70
N LYS A 50 20.05 5.43 -14.35
CA LYS A 50 18.69 5.78 -13.90
C LYS A 50 17.68 5.66 -15.03
N ARG A 51 16.51 5.09 -14.73
CA ARG A 51 15.39 4.97 -15.69
C ARG A 51 14.81 6.35 -15.97
N LYS A 52 15.07 6.89 -17.15
CA LYS A 52 14.53 8.20 -17.55
C LYS A 52 13.11 8.10 -18.13
N PRO A 53 12.22 9.06 -17.85
CA PRO A 53 10.86 9.08 -18.39
C PRO A 53 10.85 9.35 -19.90
N VAL A 54 9.74 9.06 -20.59
CA VAL A 54 9.63 9.31 -22.04
C VAL A 54 9.78 10.79 -22.38
N SER A 55 9.35 11.69 -21.49
CA SER A 55 9.54 13.13 -21.63
C SER A 55 11.02 13.50 -21.78
N TYR A 56 11.92 12.89 -20.98
CA TYR A 56 13.36 13.10 -21.10
C TYR A 56 13.87 12.82 -22.53
N PHE A 57 13.44 11.72 -23.15
CA PHE A 57 13.86 11.38 -24.52
C PHE A 57 13.25 12.30 -25.57
N LYS A 58 12.07 12.85 -25.32
CA LYS A 58 11.44 13.84 -26.21
C LYS A 58 12.23 15.14 -26.25
N GLU A 59 12.70 15.60 -25.09
CA GLU A 59 13.53 16.80 -24.97
C GLU A 59 14.89 16.64 -25.69
N MET A 60 15.38 15.41 -25.84
CA MET A 60 16.63 15.09 -26.56
C MET A 60 16.51 15.13 -28.08
N ILE A 61 15.29 15.13 -28.65
CA ILE A 61 15.11 15.15 -30.11
C ILE A 61 15.65 16.44 -30.72
N ALA A 62 15.39 17.60 -30.10
CA ALA A 62 15.85 18.88 -30.63
C ALA A 62 17.40 18.98 -30.69
N PRO A 63 18.16 18.66 -29.62
CA PRO A 63 19.62 18.55 -29.69
C PRO A 63 20.13 17.55 -30.74
N LEU A 64 19.48 16.40 -30.89
CA LEU A 64 19.85 15.38 -31.86
C LEU A 64 19.65 15.85 -33.31
N VAL A 65 18.60 16.62 -33.57
CA VAL A 65 18.37 17.27 -34.88
C VAL A 65 19.40 18.37 -35.11
N GLN A 66 19.65 19.22 -34.12
CA GLN A 66 20.61 20.32 -34.23
C GLN A 66 22.05 19.84 -34.51
N ARG A 67 22.45 18.70 -33.93
CA ARG A 67 23.75 18.06 -34.17
C ARG A 67 23.77 17.17 -35.42
N GLY A 68 22.66 17.07 -36.15
CA GLY A 68 22.57 16.36 -37.42
C GLY A 68 22.48 14.85 -37.31
N TYR A 69 22.23 14.27 -36.13
CA TYR A 69 22.02 12.83 -35.95
C TYR A 69 20.61 12.38 -36.35
N LEU A 70 19.64 13.28 -36.22
CA LEU A 70 18.28 13.11 -36.72
C LEU A 70 17.98 14.16 -37.80
N ARG A 71 17.20 13.77 -38.79
CA ARG A 71 16.61 14.68 -39.78
C ARG A 71 15.18 14.99 -39.34
N GLN A 72 14.79 16.25 -39.36
CA GLN A 72 13.43 16.68 -39.13
C GLN A 72 12.82 17.17 -40.44
N ASN A 73 11.70 16.57 -40.83
CA ASN A 73 10.89 17.00 -41.96
C ASN A 73 9.51 17.43 -41.47
N THR A 74 8.85 18.29 -42.22
CA THR A 74 7.46 18.69 -41.95
C THR A 74 6.56 18.07 -43.00
N LYS A 75 5.55 17.30 -42.56
CA LYS A 75 4.50 16.78 -43.44
C LYS A 75 3.19 17.50 -43.16
N SER A 76 2.46 17.81 -44.22
CA SER A 76 1.12 18.37 -44.17
C SER A 76 0.10 17.31 -44.61
N MET A 77 -1.03 17.25 -43.92
CA MET A 77 -2.15 16.40 -44.30
C MET A 77 -3.43 17.24 -44.30
N SER A 78 -4.17 17.21 -45.40
CA SER A 78 -5.51 17.79 -45.47
C SER A 78 -6.48 16.84 -44.76
N VAL A 79 -7.23 17.35 -43.78
CA VAL A 79 -8.18 16.53 -43.02
C VAL A 79 -9.48 16.44 -43.84
N PRO A 80 -9.96 15.22 -44.20
CA PRO A 80 -11.19 15.08 -44.95
C PRO A 80 -12.36 15.77 -44.23
N GLY A 81 -13.04 16.70 -44.91
CA GLY A 81 -14.16 17.47 -44.35
C GLY A 81 -13.79 18.76 -43.62
N SER A 82 -12.52 19.17 -43.57
CA SER A 82 -12.09 20.45 -42.99
C SER A 82 -11.19 21.23 -43.98
N ARG A 83 -11.30 22.56 -43.98
CA ARG A 83 -10.38 23.45 -44.74
C ARG A 83 -9.01 23.60 -44.06
N TYR A 84 -8.78 22.90 -42.95
CA TYR A 84 -7.57 23.02 -42.15
C TYR A 84 -6.52 21.99 -42.55
N THR A 85 -5.33 22.46 -42.93
CA THR A 85 -4.17 21.62 -43.20
C THR A 85 -3.41 21.38 -41.91
N LYS A 86 -3.36 20.13 -41.44
CA LYS A 86 -2.59 19.77 -40.25
C LYS A 86 -1.14 19.51 -40.63
N THR A 87 -0.23 20.37 -40.18
CA THR A 87 1.21 20.17 -40.31
C THR A 87 1.74 19.45 -39.07
N PHE A 88 2.67 18.51 -39.26
CA PHE A 88 3.34 17.81 -38.16
C PHE A 88 4.78 17.49 -38.52
N SER A 89 5.64 17.48 -37.50
CA SER A 89 7.04 17.08 -37.65
C SER A 89 7.19 15.57 -37.66
N VAL A 90 8.03 15.09 -38.57
CA VAL A 90 8.46 13.70 -38.67
C VAL A 90 9.98 13.63 -38.65
N TYR A 91 10.51 12.53 -38.14
CA TYR A 91 11.92 12.35 -37.90
C TYR A 91 12.42 11.06 -38.55
N ASP A 92 13.61 11.11 -39.14
CA ASP A 92 14.36 9.95 -39.62
C ASP A 92 15.82 10.05 -39.13
N ILE A 93 16.51 8.92 -39.05
CA ILE A 93 17.91 8.87 -38.66
C ILE A 93 18.82 9.27 -39.83
N SER A 94 19.75 10.20 -39.57
CA SER A 94 20.73 10.62 -40.57
C SER A 94 21.84 9.57 -40.75
N PRO A 95 22.68 9.67 -41.80
CA PRO A 95 23.89 8.85 -41.93
C PRO A 95 24.80 8.95 -40.69
N ALA A 96 25.06 10.16 -40.20
CA ALA A 96 25.84 10.40 -38.98
C ALA A 96 25.18 9.77 -37.74
N GLY A 97 23.84 9.79 -37.66
CA GLY A 97 23.10 9.09 -36.60
C GLY A 97 23.26 7.57 -36.65
N ARG A 98 23.32 6.97 -37.85
CA ARG A 98 23.54 5.52 -38.00
C ARG A 98 24.97 5.13 -37.60
N GLU A 99 25.95 5.91 -38.03
CA GLU A 99 27.35 5.71 -37.64
C GLU A 99 27.55 5.87 -36.14
N ALA A 100 26.91 6.85 -35.51
CA ALA A 100 27.01 7.03 -34.06
C ALA A 100 26.44 5.84 -33.27
N VAL A 101 25.33 5.24 -33.75
CA VAL A 101 24.74 4.06 -33.08
C VAL A 101 25.57 2.80 -33.33
N LEU A 102 26.14 2.63 -34.52
CA LEU A 102 26.89 1.42 -34.91
C LEU A 102 28.36 1.46 -34.46
N GLY A 103 28.99 2.62 -34.53
CA GLY A 103 30.43 2.82 -34.29
C GLY A 103 30.80 3.04 -32.83
N GLN A 104 29.83 3.00 -31.90
CA GLN A 104 30.04 3.24 -30.46
C GLN A 104 30.76 4.57 -30.13
N CYS A 105 30.69 5.56 -31.03
CA CYS A 105 31.28 6.87 -30.78
C CYS A 105 30.43 7.64 -29.76
N PRO A 106 31.05 8.27 -28.74
CA PRO A 106 30.30 9.03 -27.74
C PRO A 106 29.61 10.25 -28.39
N VAL A 107 28.29 10.30 -28.24
CA VAL A 107 27.47 11.42 -28.72
C VAL A 107 27.40 12.50 -27.64
N ILE A 108 28.02 13.66 -27.90
CA ILE A 108 28.03 14.79 -26.96
C ILE A 108 26.93 15.78 -27.36
N LEU A 109 25.88 15.86 -26.55
CA LEU A 109 24.75 16.78 -26.74
C LEU A 109 24.75 17.87 -25.66
N PRO A 110 24.30 19.10 -26.01
CA PRO A 110 23.98 20.09 -24.98
C PRO A 110 22.81 19.58 -24.14
N VAL A 111 22.94 19.63 -22.81
CA VAL A 111 21.87 19.23 -21.89
C VAL A 111 20.72 20.25 -21.98
N PRO A 112 19.50 19.84 -22.40
CA PRO A 112 18.34 20.71 -22.47
C PRO A 112 17.99 21.36 -21.12
N ALA A 113 17.50 22.60 -21.15
CA ALA A 113 17.12 23.32 -19.94
C ALA A 113 16.04 22.60 -19.11
N SER A 114 15.09 21.94 -19.78
CA SER A 114 14.06 21.10 -19.17
C SER A 114 14.64 19.93 -18.38
N ILE A 115 15.74 19.34 -18.85
CA ILE A 115 16.42 18.24 -18.17
C ILE A 115 17.24 18.77 -16.99
N ARG A 116 17.92 19.92 -17.14
CA ARG A 116 18.59 20.57 -16.01
C ARG A 116 17.62 20.91 -14.88
N GLU A 117 16.41 21.34 -15.22
CA GLU A 117 15.38 21.63 -14.23
C GLU A 117 14.88 20.36 -13.52
N VAL A 118 14.69 19.26 -14.25
CA VAL A 118 14.36 17.96 -13.65
C VAL A 118 15.47 17.48 -12.72
N GLU A 119 16.73 17.58 -13.15
CA GLU A 119 17.90 17.20 -12.34
C GLU A 119 18.02 18.07 -11.09
N ARG A 120 17.81 19.38 -11.21
CA ARG A 120 17.76 20.32 -10.08
C ARG A 120 16.66 19.94 -9.09
N GLN A 121 15.45 19.65 -9.57
CA GLN A 121 14.34 19.23 -8.70
C GLN A 121 14.60 17.87 -8.03
N GLU A 122 15.24 16.92 -8.71
CA GLU A 122 15.65 15.64 -8.13
C GLU A 122 16.71 15.85 -7.04
N GLU A 123 17.69 16.72 -7.29
CA GLU A 123 18.72 17.07 -6.31
C GLU A 123 18.15 17.83 -5.10
N GLU A 124 17.28 18.80 -5.31
CA GLU A 124 16.58 19.52 -4.23
C GLU A 124 15.76 18.56 -3.35
N LYS A 125 15.07 17.58 -3.95
CA LYS A 125 14.32 16.55 -3.20
C LYS A 125 15.24 15.63 -2.41
N ARG A 126 16.38 15.26 -3.00
CA ARG A 126 17.41 14.45 -2.34
C ARG A 126 17.97 15.19 -1.13
N LEU A 127 18.45 16.41 -1.32
CA LEU A 127 19.00 17.26 -0.26
C LEU A 127 17.97 17.50 0.84
N LYS A 128 16.71 17.78 0.47
CA LYS A 128 15.62 17.91 1.45
C LYS A 128 15.42 16.64 2.26
N THR A 129 15.39 15.47 1.61
CA THR A 129 15.20 14.20 2.33
C THR A 129 16.37 13.92 3.26
N LEU A 130 17.61 14.24 2.86
CA LEU A 130 18.79 14.09 3.71
C LEU A 130 18.77 15.06 4.90
N ALA A 131 18.32 16.30 4.68
CA ALA A 131 18.12 17.28 5.75
C ALA A 131 17.05 16.80 6.73
N ASP A 132 15.88 16.37 6.23
CA ASP A 132 14.78 15.85 7.06
C ASP A 132 15.25 14.65 7.93
N LEU A 133 16.06 13.74 7.36
CA LEU A 133 16.62 12.60 8.11
C LEU A 133 17.65 13.03 9.15
N LYS A 134 18.53 13.98 8.81
CA LYS A 134 19.52 14.53 9.73
C LYS A 134 18.86 15.27 10.89
N ASP A 135 17.82 16.06 10.61
CA ASP A 135 17.03 16.78 11.62
C ASP A 135 16.26 15.79 12.52
N ALA A 136 15.88 14.63 12.00
CA ALA A 136 15.28 13.55 12.76
C ALA A 136 16.29 12.75 13.61
N GLY A 137 17.58 13.11 13.59
CA GLY A 137 18.64 12.48 14.38
C GLY A 137 19.18 11.18 13.78
N VAL A 138 18.93 10.90 12.50
CA VAL A 138 19.47 9.72 11.82
C VAL A 138 20.94 9.93 11.50
N ASP A 139 21.77 8.95 11.89
CA ASP A 139 23.15 8.88 11.48
C ASP A 139 23.24 8.48 9.99
N LEU A 140 23.66 9.41 9.14
CA LEU A 140 23.74 9.21 7.70
C LEU A 140 24.85 8.22 7.32
N ASP A 141 25.83 7.98 8.19
CA ASP A 141 26.94 7.06 7.93
C ASP A 141 26.48 5.58 7.91
N GLN A 142 25.31 5.31 8.49
CA GLN A 142 24.68 3.98 8.48
C GLN A 142 23.94 3.69 7.17
N ILE A 143 23.72 4.69 6.33
CA ILE A 143 23.04 4.55 5.04
C ILE A 143 24.08 4.26 3.96
N PRO A 144 23.90 3.23 3.11
CA PRO A 144 24.82 2.95 2.02
C PRO A 144 25.04 4.18 1.12
N GLN A 145 26.30 4.50 0.82
CA GLN A 145 26.65 5.70 0.04
C GLN A 145 25.95 5.75 -1.32
N ALA A 146 25.74 4.60 -1.96
CA ALA A 146 24.98 4.50 -3.20
C ALA A 146 23.52 4.98 -3.05
N GLU A 147 22.87 4.75 -1.90
CA GLU A 147 21.51 5.24 -1.64
C GLU A 147 21.51 6.75 -1.37
N LEU A 148 22.52 7.27 -0.67
CA LEU A 148 22.69 8.71 -0.41
C LEU A 148 22.93 9.52 -1.70
N GLU A 149 23.74 8.98 -2.61
CA GLU A 149 24.01 9.56 -3.92
C GLU A 149 22.78 9.50 -4.82
N ASN A 150 22.07 8.37 -4.80
CA ASN A 150 20.87 8.19 -5.61
C ASN A 150 19.65 8.95 -5.08
N GLY A 151 19.59 9.22 -3.77
CA GLY A 151 18.44 9.81 -3.07
C GLY A 151 17.24 8.87 -2.93
N ASP A 152 17.45 7.58 -3.18
CA ASP A 152 16.46 6.52 -3.10
C ASP A 152 17.16 5.20 -2.83
N GLY A 153 16.47 4.31 -2.14
CA GLY A 153 17.05 3.09 -1.60
C GLY A 153 16.17 2.45 -0.54
N GLU A 154 16.52 1.23 -0.15
CA GLU A 154 15.71 0.45 0.78
C GLU A 154 15.86 0.96 2.21
N VAL A 155 17.09 1.24 2.63
CA VAL A 155 17.40 1.80 3.96
C VAL A 155 16.83 3.21 4.07
N LEU A 156 17.09 4.04 3.07
CA LEU A 156 16.61 5.43 3.04
C LEU A 156 15.07 5.49 3.03
N SER A 157 14.40 4.62 2.29
CA SER A 157 12.93 4.55 2.26
C SER A 157 12.33 4.08 3.58
N ALA A 158 12.93 3.09 4.24
CA ALA A 158 12.47 2.58 5.53
C ALA A 158 12.59 3.64 6.63
N LEU A 159 13.76 4.27 6.75
CA LEU A 159 14.00 5.34 7.73
C LEU A 159 13.07 6.54 7.48
N LYS A 160 12.96 6.99 6.23
CA LYS A 160 12.04 8.08 5.88
C LYS A 160 10.60 7.76 6.28
N ARG A 161 10.15 6.53 6.07
CA ARG A 161 8.78 6.10 6.41
C ARG A 161 8.55 6.14 7.92
N TRP A 162 9.51 5.65 8.70
CA TRP A 162 9.46 5.63 10.15
C TRP A 162 9.44 7.03 10.76
N HIS A 163 10.40 7.88 10.40
CA HIS A 163 10.45 9.25 10.93
C HIS A 163 9.26 10.09 10.47
N SER A 164 8.79 9.92 9.22
CA SER A 164 7.55 10.56 8.78
C SER A 164 6.34 10.10 9.60
N TYR A 165 6.32 8.84 10.05
CA TYR A 165 5.27 8.31 10.90
C TYR A 165 5.33 8.90 12.30
N LEU A 166 6.50 8.91 12.95
CA LEU A 166 6.70 9.55 14.25
C LEU A 166 6.36 11.05 14.21
N ASP A 167 6.82 11.78 13.20
CA ASP A 167 6.48 13.20 13.03
C ASP A 167 4.98 13.41 12.83
N SER A 168 4.30 12.48 12.16
CA SER A 168 2.85 12.54 12.02
C SER A 168 2.13 12.33 13.36
N LEU A 169 2.71 11.57 14.30
CA LEU A 169 2.19 11.38 15.65
C LEU A 169 2.48 12.60 16.53
N ARG A 170 3.71 13.14 16.47
CA ARG A 170 4.09 14.41 17.12
C ARG A 170 3.17 15.56 16.71
N LYS A 171 2.92 15.70 15.40
CA LYS A 171 1.98 16.72 14.86
C LYS A 171 0.53 16.51 15.29
N ARG A 172 0.16 15.29 15.70
CA ARG A 172 -1.15 14.95 16.25
C ARG A 172 -1.21 15.11 17.77
N GLY A 173 -0.13 15.55 18.41
CA GLY A 173 -0.03 15.71 19.87
C GLY A 173 0.24 14.41 20.63
N ASN A 174 0.38 13.28 19.95
CA ASN A 174 0.55 11.98 20.59
C ASN A 174 2.05 11.71 20.87
N THR A 175 2.63 12.48 21.78
CA THR A 175 4.05 12.41 22.13
C THR A 175 4.38 11.18 22.97
N GLU A 176 3.47 10.75 23.86
CA GLU A 176 3.68 9.53 24.66
C GLU A 176 3.82 8.30 23.76
N ARG A 177 2.98 8.18 22.72
CA ARG A 177 3.11 7.08 21.76
C ARG A 177 4.41 7.14 20.96
N VAL A 178 4.95 8.34 20.72
CA VAL A 178 6.25 8.49 20.05
C VAL A 178 7.35 7.96 20.95
N ASP A 179 7.34 8.31 22.23
CA ASP A 179 8.30 7.81 23.22
C ASP A 179 8.21 6.28 23.35
N GLU A 180 6.99 5.72 23.39
CA GLU A 180 6.77 4.26 23.37
C GLU A 180 7.37 3.57 22.14
N LEU A 181 7.29 4.22 20.97
CA LEU A 181 7.80 3.69 19.71
C LEU A 181 9.31 3.86 19.58
N ASP A 182 9.88 4.93 20.14
CA ASP A 182 11.32 5.10 20.25
C ASP A 182 11.91 4.06 21.22
N MET A 183 11.26 3.79 22.37
CA MET A 183 11.63 2.67 23.25
C MET A 183 11.54 1.31 22.56
N LEU A 184 10.52 1.08 21.72
CA LEU A 184 10.42 -0.16 20.93
C LEU A 184 11.64 -0.34 20.03
N ARG A 185 12.02 0.73 19.33
CA ARG A 185 13.19 0.71 18.44
C ARG A 185 14.46 0.43 19.25
N GLU A 186 14.67 1.12 20.36
CA GLU A 186 15.82 0.91 21.25
C GLU A 186 15.90 -0.53 21.77
N ARG A 187 14.77 -1.15 22.13
CA ARG A 187 14.74 -2.57 22.54
C ARG A 187 15.18 -3.51 21.43
N ILE A 188 14.73 -3.28 20.19
CA ILE A 188 15.14 -4.09 19.04
C ILE A 188 16.63 -3.86 18.74
N GLU A 189 17.12 -2.61 18.85
CA GLU A 189 18.53 -2.28 18.68
C GLU A 189 19.41 -2.91 19.77
N GLY A 190 18.95 -2.91 21.03
CA GLY A 190 19.60 -3.58 22.16
C GLY A 190 19.71 -5.07 21.94
N TRP A 191 18.60 -5.74 21.62
CA TRP A 191 18.61 -7.16 21.25
C TRP A 191 19.56 -7.45 20.09
N ARG A 192 19.59 -6.59 19.06
CA ARG A 192 20.48 -6.72 17.92
C ARG A 192 21.95 -6.63 18.35
N ALA A 193 22.29 -5.69 19.23
CA ALA A 193 23.63 -5.51 19.77
C ALA A 193 24.08 -6.70 20.63
N ASP A 194 23.21 -7.17 21.52
CA ASP A 194 23.48 -8.33 22.39
C ASP A 194 23.69 -9.60 21.56
N THR A 195 22.80 -9.84 20.60
CA THR A 195 22.92 -10.97 19.66
C THR A 195 24.21 -10.87 18.85
N ALA A 196 24.56 -9.68 18.35
CA ALA A 196 25.80 -9.45 17.61
C ALA A 196 27.04 -9.78 18.44
N GLN A 197 27.02 -9.43 19.73
CA GLN A 197 28.09 -9.75 20.67
C GLN A 197 28.19 -11.26 20.94
N ILE A 198 27.06 -11.92 21.21
CA ILE A 198 27.00 -13.37 21.46
C ILE A 198 27.57 -14.16 20.27
N TYR A 199 27.13 -13.82 19.05
CA TYR A 199 27.54 -14.51 17.83
C TYR A 199 28.81 -13.94 17.18
N ARG A 200 29.44 -12.93 17.79
CA ARG A 200 30.66 -12.26 17.31
C ARG A 200 30.57 -11.81 15.85
N MET A 201 29.43 -11.22 15.48
CA MET A 201 29.18 -10.70 14.14
C MET A 201 28.82 -9.22 14.21
N ALA A 202 28.83 -8.54 13.07
CA ALA A 202 28.38 -7.16 13.00
C ALA A 202 26.87 -7.07 13.28
N PRO A 203 26.36 -6.02 13.96
CA PRO A 203 24.93 -5.81 14.17
C PRO A 203 24.10 -5.86 12.89
N ALA A 204 24.62 -5.29 11.80
CA ALA A 204 23.99 -5.33 10.48
C ALA A 204 23.85 -6.75 9.90
N ALA A 205 24.73 -7.69 10.28
CA ALA A 205 24.64 -9.09 9.85
C ALA A 205 23.59 -9.89 10.66
N VAL A 206 23.26 -9.44 11.89
CA VAL A 206 22.17 -10.00 12.68
C VAL A 206 20.82 -9.54 12.12
N LEU A 207 20.66 -8.22 11.99
CA LEU A 207 19.45 -7.59 11.49
C LEU A 207 19.81 -6.27 10.81
N GLU A 208 19.55 -6.19 9.52
CA GLU A 208 19.77 -4.98 8.73
C GLU A 208 18.88 -3.84 9.22
N GLU A 209 19.40 -2.61 9.18
CA GLU A 209 18.74 -1.42 9.71
C GLU A 209 17.34 -1.21 9.13
N HIS A 210 17.18 -1.43 7.82
CA HIS A 210 15.90 -1.29 7.17
C HIS A 210 14.87 -2.32 7.64
N LEU A 211 15.28 -3.56 7.94
CA LEU A 211 14.38 -4.59 8.47
C LEU A 211 13.97 -4.27 9.91
N LEU A 212 14.91 -3.80 10.74
CA LEU A 212 14.63 -3.35 12.11
C LEU A 212 13.50 -2.32 12.13
N VAL A 213 13.64 -1.28 11.31
CA VAL A 213 12.67 -0.19 11.23
C VAL A 213 11.33 -0.65 10.65
N LYS A 214 11.34 -1.53 9.64
CA LYS A 214 10.10 -2.11 9.09
C LYS A 214 9.38 -2.99 10.11
N ILE A 215 10.11 -3.78 10.91
CA ILE A 215 9.56 -4.62 11.98
C ILE A 215 8.93 -3.74 13.06
N ALA A 216 9.64 -2.70 13.52
CA ALA A 216 9.11 -1.73 14.48
C ALA A 216 7.82 -1.08 13.96
N TYR A 217 7.81 -0.66 12.69
CA TYR A 217 6.63 -0.08 12.04
C TYR A 217 5.45 -1.05 11.93
N ALA A 218 5.71 -2.32 11.61
CA ALA A 218 4.67 -3.35 11.56
C ALA A 218 4.12 -3.64 12.97
N ALA A 219 5.00 -3.82 13.95
CA ALA A 219 4.65 -4.10 15.35
C ALA A 219 3.84 -2.96 16.00
N ALA A 220 4.13 -1.70 15.64
CA ALA A 220 3.39 -0.53 16.08
C ALA A 220 1.88 -0.62 15.82
N SER A 221 1.50 -1.36 14.77
CA SER A 221 0.11 -1.50 14.29
C SER A 221 -0.59 -2.80 14.67
N LEU A 222 0.09 -3.71 15.38
CA LEU A 222 -0.54 -4.93 15.89
C LEU A 222 -1.61 -4.60 16.94
N GLY A 223 -2.75 -5.27 16.91
CA GLY A 223 -3.80 -5.10 17.92
C GLY A 223 -3.37 -5.56 19.31
N ALA A 224 -4.11 -5.15 20.34
CA ALA A 224 -3.92 -5.67 21.69
C ALA A 224 -4.08 -7.21 21.69
N GLY A 225 -3.15 -7.92 22.32
CA GLY A 225 -3.13 -9.40 22.35
C GLY A 225 -2.51 -10.07 21.13
N ALA A 226 -2.26 -9.36 20.02
CA ALA A 226 -1.55 -9.90 18.86
C ALA A 226 -0.03 -9.84 19.07
N LYS A 227 0.67 -10.94 18.79
CA LYS A 227 2.13 -11.03 18.89
C LYS A 227 2.75 -11.11 17.50
N MET A 228 3.99 -10.63 17.38
CA MET A 228 4.77 -10.85 16.17
C MET A 228 5.10 -12.34 16.06
N ASP A 229 4.79 -12.95 14.92
CA ASP A 229 4.99 -14.37 14.71
C ASP A 229 6.42 -14.65 14.21
N LYS A 230 7.03 -15.73 14.70
CA LYS A 230 8.39 -16.12 14.35
C LYS A 230 8.51 -16.45 12.87
N ASP A 231 7.59 -17.25 12.34
CA ASP A 231 7.59 -17.65 10.93
C ASP A 231 7.37 -16.44 10.04
N ALA A 232 6.59 -15.45 10.51
CA ALA A 232 6.42 -14.20 9.80
C ALA A 232 7.72 -13.38 9.66
N LEU A 233 8.54 -13.33 10.72
CA LEU A 233 9.85 -12.66 10.70
C LEU A 233 10.86 -13.42 9.82
N ILE A 234 10.87 -14.76 9.86
CA ILE A 234 11.69 -15.57 8.97
C ILE A 234 11.27 -15.32 7.51
N ALA A 235 9.98 -15.36 7.20
CA ALA A 235 9.49 -15.09 5.85
C ALA A 235 9.77 -13.64 5.41
N ALA A 236 9.87 -12.70 6.34
CA ALA A 236 10.25 -11.32 6.07
C ALA A 236 11.75 -11.12 5.78
N GLY A 237 12.58 -12.16 5.95
CA GLY A 237 14.01 -12.13 5.63
C GLY A 237 14.93 -12.09 6.85
N VAL A 238 14.40 -12.18 8.07
CA VAL A 238 15.24 -12.29 9.28
C VAL A 238 15.88 -13.68 9.34
N ARG A 239 17.18 -13.76 9.59
CA ARG A 239 17.98 -15.02 9.53
C ARG A 239 18.80 -15.30 10.80
N SER A 240 18.59 -14.54 11.88
CA SER A 240 19.39 -14.68 13.10
C SER A 240 18.95 -15.85 13.98
N ALA A 241 19.91 -16.47 14.68
CA ALA A 241 19.69 -17.60 15.58
C ALA A 241 19.05 -17.21 16.94
N GLY A 242 18.85 -15.91 17.21
CA GLY A 242 18.21 -15.37 18.43
C GLY A 242 16.77 -14.89 18.24
N LEU A 243 16.08 -15.34 17.19
CA LEU A 243 14.78 -14.78 16.80
C LEU A 243 13.68 -14.95 17.86
N ASP A 244 13.74 -16.00 18.67
CA ASP A 244 12.78 -16.24 19.75
C ASP A 244 12.84 -15.13 20.82
N GLU A 245 14.04 -14.62 21.10
CA GLU A 245 14.23 -13.50 22.03
C GLU A 245 13.65 -12.21 21.45
N LEU A 246 13.85 -11.94 20.14
CA LEU A 246 13.22 -10.79 19.49
C LEU A 246 11.69 -10.86 19.58
N VAL A 247 11.10 -12.03 19.31
CA VAL A 247 9.65 -12.23 19.44
C VAL A 247 9.19 -11.98 20.88
N ALA A 248 9.95 -12.43 21.88
CA ALA A 248 9.68 -12.17 23.28
C ALA A 248 9.75 -10.67 23.61
N THR A 249 10.81 -9.97 23.20
CA THR A 249 10.98 -8.51 23.38
C THR A 249 9.82 -7.72 22.76
N LEU A 250 9.39 -8.10 21.55
CA LEU A 250 8.24 -7.47 20.90
C LEU A 250 6.92 -7.75 21.64
N ALA A 251 6.76 -8.96 22.17
CA ALA A 251 5.57 -9.34 22.94
C ALA A 251 5.50 -8.63 24.30
N GLU A 252 6.63 -8.51 25.00
CA GLU A 252 6.74 -7.77 26.28
C GLU A 252 6.39 -6.31 26.08
N TRP A 253 7.01 -5.65 25.08
CA TRP A 253 6.66 -4.27 24.74
C TRP A 253 5.16 -4.11 24.41
N ALA A 254 4.60 -5.05 23.64
CA ALA A 254 3.18 -5.01 23.29
C ALA A 254 2.28 -5.18 24.54
N GLN A 255 2.67 -5.99 25.51
CA GLN A 255 1.93 -6.15 26.77
C GLN A 255 2.00 -4.89 27.65
N GLU A 256 3.15 -4.25 27.71
CA GLU A 256 3.36 -3.04 28.52
C GLU A 256 2.61 -1.82 27.96
N THR A 257 2.68 -1.63 26.65
CA THR A 257 2.13 -0.44 25.96
C THR A 257 0.70 -0.62 25.47
N LYS A 258 0.23 -1.86 25.27
CA LYS A 258 -1.12 -2.17 24.79
C LYS A 258 -1.90 -2.92 25.85
N LYS A 259 -1.95 -2.36 27.07
CA LYS A 259 -2.81 -2.90 28.13
C LYS A 259 -4.24 -3.03 27.61
N PRO A 260 -4.90 -4.19 27.78
CA PRO A 260 -6.33 -4.25 27.59
C PRO A 260 -6.92 -3.34 28.67
N GLU A 261 -7.48 -2.19 28.27
CA GLU A 261 -8.30 -1.40 29.18
C GLU A 261 -9.42 -2.32 29.67
N HIS A 262 -9.31 -2.69 30.94
CA HIS A 262 -10.38 -3.37 31.66
C HIS A 262 -11.60 -2.45 31.59
N ASP A 263 -12.73 -3.03 31.26
CA ASP A 263 -14.02 -2.37 31.06
C ASP A 263 -14.41 -1.52 32.29
N THR A 264 -13.93 -0.28 32.33
CA THR A 264 -14.37 0.76 33.27
C THR A 264 -15.06 1.87 32.50
N GLY A 265 -15.88 1.49 31.52
CA GLY A 265 -17.00 2.31 31.08
C GLY A 265 -18.13 2.17 32.10
N ALA A 266 -17.97 2.80 33.27
CA ALA A 266 -19.11 3.08 34.12
C ALA A 266 -20.01 4.07 33.38
N ASP A 267 -21.01 3.56 32.66
CA ASP A 267 -22.21 4.33 32.34
C ASP A 267 -23.46 3.48 32.53
N VAL A 268 -24.02 3.69 33.72
CA VAL A 268 -25.41 3.61 34.18
C VAL A 268 -26.44 3.17 33.12
N GLY A 269 -26.92 1.91 33.23
CA GLY A 269 -28.19 1.54 32.59
C GLY A 269 -28.48 0.05 32.42
N ARG A 270 -28.90 -0.62 33.50
CA ARG A 270 -29.67 -1.89 33.52
C ARG A 270 -28.99 -3.18 33.01
N ASN A 271 -28.63 -4.03 33.98
CA ASN A 271 -28.64 -5.50 33.97
C ASN A 271 -27.94 -6.24 32.83
N GLY A 272 -26.75 -6.77 33.14
CA GLY A 272 -26.25 -7.99 32.49
C GLY A 272 -24.74 -8.09 32.47
N GLY A 273 -24.11 -8.45 33.60
CA GLY A 273 -22.72 -8.91 33.63
C GLY A 273 -22.57 -10.29 32.97
N GLY A 274 -22.75 -10.35 31.65
CA GLY A 274 -22.51 -11.54 30.84
C GLY A 274 -21.14 -11.44 30.19
N ALA A 275 -20.30 -12.47 30.38
CA ALA A 275 -19.10 -12.65 29.57
C ALA A 275 -19.50 -12.54 28.09
N SER A 276 -18.94 -11.56 27.36
CA SER A 276 -19.32 -11.34 25.96
C SER A 276 -18.88 -12.55 25.13
N ASN A 277 -19.83 -13.16 24.43
CA ASN A 277 -19.60 -14.37 23.67
C ASN A 277 -18.73 -14.06 22.43
N PRO A 278 -17.64 -14.80 22.19
CA PRO A 278 -16.79 -14.55 21.02
C PRO A 278 -17.50 -14.93 19.72
N MET A 279 -17.18 -14.22 18.64
CA MET A 279 -17.67 -14.57 17.30
C MET A 279 -17.08 -15.91 16.84
N ILE A 280 -17.95 -16.81 16.39
CA ILE A 280 -17.59 -18.06 15.75
C ILE A 280 -17.44 -17.79 14.25
N LEU A 281 -16.23 -18.06 13.75
CA LEU A 281 -15.89 -17.91 12.34
C LEU A 281 -15.75 -19.30 11.69
N PRO A 282 -16.10 -19.45 10.40
CA PRO A 282 -15.98 -20.72 9.71
C PRO A 282 -14.52 -21.17 9.65
N SER A 283 -14.29 -22.48 9.79
CA SER A 283 -12.98 -23.09 9.59
C SER A 283 -12.53 -22.99 8.14
N GLU A 284 -13.47 -23.20 7.21
CA GLU A 284 -13.25 -23.07 5.77
C GLU A 284 -13.31 -21.60 5.32
N PRO A 285 -12.66 -21.25 4.19
CA PRO A 285 -12.75 -19.91 3.62
C PRO A 285 -14.21 -19.51 3.36
N TYR A 286 -14.64 -18.38 3.91
CA TYR A 286 -15.96 -17.83 3.64
C TYR A 286 -15.96 -17.15 2.27
N GLN A 287 -16.84 -17.60 1.38
CA GLN A 287 -17.06 -16.96 0.08
C GLN A 287 -18.46 -16.31 0.05
N PRO A 288 -18.54 -14.99 -0.16
CA PRO A 288 -19.83 -14.32 -0.30
C PRO A 288 -20.58 -14.81 -1.56
N PRO A 289 -21.92 -14.86 -1.52
CA PRO A 289 -22.72 -15.34 -2.66
C PRO A 289 -22.61 -14.44 -3.90
N SER A 290 -22.38 -13.14 -3.70
CA SER A 290 -22.16 -12.16 -4.76
C SER A 290 -21.19 -11.07 -4.32
N SER A 291 -20.60 -10.37 -5.29
CA SER A 291 -19.91 -9.11 -5.02
C SER A 291 -20.90 -8.09 -4.47
N TRP A 292 -20.44 -7.24 -3.56
CA TRP A 292 -21.21 -6.10 -3.09
C TRP A 292 -21.37 -5.09 -4.24
N GLU A 293 -22.58 -4.56 -4.41
CA GLU A 293 -22.98 -3.73 -5.56
C GLU A 293 -22.09 -2.48 -5.73
N TYR A 294 -21.68 -1.87 -4.61
CA TYR A 294 -20.89 -0.64 -4.59
C TYR A 294 -19.38 -0.87 -4.46
N ALA A 295 -18.91 -2.12 -4.58
CA ALA A 295 -17.49 -2.44 -4.50
C ALA A 295 -16.72 -1.86 -5.70
N SER A 296 -15.79 -0.92 -5.45
CA SER A 296 -15.05 -0.25 -6.52
C SER A 296 -13.69 -0.89 -6.79
N TYR A 297 -13.53 -1.52 -7.96
CA TYR A 297 -12.25 -2.09 -8.38
C TYR A 297 -11.38 -1.03 -9.07
N ARG A 298 -10.28 -0.61 -8.41
CA ARG A 298 -9.36 0.43 -8.91
C ARG A 298 -7.96 -0.13 -9.17
N PRO A 299 -7.69 -0.68 -10.36
CA PRO A 299 -6.38 -1.25 -10.67
C PRO A 299 -5.30 -0.17 -10.85
N ASN A 300 -4.09 -0.46 -10.39
CA ASN A 300 -2.95 0.40 -10.62
C ASN A 300 -2.47 0.26 -12.07
N LYS A 301 -2.28 1.40 -12.77
CA LYS A 301 -1.84 1.44 -14.17
C LYS A 301 -0.52 0.70 -14.44
N LYS A 302 0.35 0.54 -13.44
CA LYS A 302 1.66 -0.12 -13.59
C LYS A 302 1.60 -1.63 -13.42
N THR A 303 0.81 -2.11 -12.46
CA THR A 303 0.77 -3.54 -12.09
C THR A 303 -0.46 -4.26 -12.63
N GLY A 304 -1.50 -3.52 -13.05
CA GLY A 304 -2.78 -4.09 -13.48
C GLY A 304 -3.67 -4.60 -12.34
N LEU A 305 -3.13 -4.67 -11.12
CA LEU A 305 -3.82 -5.15 -9.92
C LEU A 305 -4.24 -3.99 -9.02
N ALA A 306 -5.34 -4.17 -8.28
CA ALA A 306 -5.71 -3.24 -7.22
C ALA A 306 -4.71 -3.32 -6.06
N ALA A 307 -4.61 -2.25 -5.25
CA ALA A 307 -3.67 -2.19 -4.13
C ALA A 307 -3.91 -3.32 -3.09
N TRP A 308 -5.18 -3.67 -2.87
CA TRP A 308 -5.57 -4.73 -1.94
C TRP A 308 -5.27 -6.14 -2.47
N GLU A 309 -5.39 -6.33 -3.78
CA GLU A 309 -5.37 -7.65 -4.42
C GLU A 309 -4.03 -8.37 -4.25
N SER A 310 -2.93 -7.62 -4.32
CA SER A 310 -1.60 -8.20 -4.10
C SER A 310 -1.42 -8.72 -2.66
N SER A 311 -1.97 -8.03 -1.66
CA SER A 311 -1.90 -8.47 -0.26
C SER A 311 -2.81 -9.68 -0.05
N TYR A 312 -4.01 -9.64 -0.62
CA TYR A 312 -4.99 -10.72 -0.58
C TYR A 312 -4.45 -12.03 -1.20
N GLN A 313 -3.87 -11.97 -2.41
CA GLN A 313 -3.32 -13.14 -3.09
C GLN A 313 -2.18 -13.81 -2.31
N ARG A 314 -1.29 -13.00 -1.71
CA ARG A 314 -0.20 -13.50 -0.87
C ARG A 314 -0.70 -14.16 0.39
N PHE A 315 -1.72 -13.57 1.04
CA PHE A 315 -2.35 -14.20 2.19
C PHE A 315 -2.97 -15.56 1.83
N LEU A 316 -3.70 -15.66 0.72
CA LEU A 316 -4.24 -16.93 0.24
C LEU A 316 -3.16 -17.97 -0.10
N SER A 317 -1.98 -17.51 -0.54
CA SER A 317 -0.83 -18.37 -0.82
C SER A 317 -0.14 -18.90 0.44
N GLY A 318 -0.63 -18.55 1.63
CA GLY A 318 -0.11 -19.02 2.91
C GLY A 318 0.80 -18.03 3.62
N GLU A 319 1.07 -16.85 3.07
CA GLU A 319 1.92 -15.86 3.74
C GLU A 319 1.22 -15.20 4.93
N HIS A 320 1.99 -14.85 5.97
CA HIS A 320 1.47 -14.18 7.16
C HIS A 320 1.22 -12.68 6.89
N PRO A 321 0.12 -12.08 7.37
CA PRO A 321 -0.16 -10.65 7.23
C PRO A 321 0.97 -9.73 7.71
N GLN A 322 1.70 -10.13 8.74
CA GLN A 322 2.88 -9.40 9.23
C GLN A 322 4.02 -9.39 8.21
N THR A 323 4.30 -10.51 7.55
CA THR A 323 5.30 -10.60 6.46
C THR A 323 4.90 -9.72 5.28
N ILE A 324 3.62 -9.74 4.90
CA ILE A 324 3.09 -8.91 3.81
C ILE A 324 3.21 -7.43 4.16
N ALA A 325 3.01 -7.06 5.43
CA ALA A 325 3.14 -5.70 5.92
C ALA A 325 4.59 -5.19 5.88
N ILE A 326 5.56 -6.05 6.27
CA ILE A 326 7.00 -5.74 6.25
C ILE A 326 7.51 -5.61 4.80
N ASN A 327 7.14 -6.56 3.92
CA ASN A 327 7.63 -6.64 2.54
C ASN A 327 6.50 -6.57 1.51
N PRO A 328 5.77 -5.45 1.37
CA PRO A 328 4.73 -5.33 0.36
C PRO A 328 5.32 -5.17 -1.05
N VAL A 329 4.52 -5.47 -2.08
CA VAL A 329 4.95 -5.36 -3.49
C VAL A 329 5.30 -3.91 -3.90
N SER A 330 4.80 -2.92 -3.16
CA SER A 330 5.19 -1.52 -3.34
C SER A 330 6.64 -1.22 -2.94
N GLY A 331 7.31 -2.13 -2.21
CA GLY A 331 8.63 -1.95 -1.61
C GLY A 331 8.64 -1.12 -0.31
N ARG A 332 7.50 -0.51 0.06
CA ARG A 332 7.40 0.35 1.25
C ARG A 332 6.50 -0.29 2.29
N ALA A 333 7.06 -0.62 3.45
CA ALA A 333 6.32 -1.24 4.54
C ALA A 333 5.01 -0.49 4.86
N ILE A 334 3.97 -1.28 5.09
CA ILE A 334 2.62 -0.84 5.45
C ILE A 334 2.26 -1.39 6.83
N GLN A 335 1.17 -0.89 7.40
CA GLN A 335 0.69 -1.39 8.69
C GLN A 335 -0.01 -2.74 8.52
N VAL A 336 0.06 -3.60 9.53
CA VAL A 336 -0.63 -4.90 9.54
C VAL A 336 -2.14 -4.71 9.45
N SER A 337 -2.67 -3.68 10.10
CA SER A 337 -4.08 -3.26 9.96
C SER A 337 -4.48 -2.95 8.52
N THR A 338 -3.58 -2.36 7.72
CA THR A 338 -3.81 -2.12 6.29
C THR A 338 -3.89 -3.44 5.51
N VAL A 339 -3.02 -4.41 5.84
CA VAL A 339 -3.06 -5.74 5.22
C VAL A 339 -4.36 -6.47 5.56
N ILE A 340 -4.80 -6.41 6.82
CA ILE A 340 -6.08 -6.97 7.25
C ILE A 340 -7.24 -6.36 6.45
N GLY A 341 -7.26 -5.02 6.32
CA GLY A 341 -8.24 -4.33 5.47
C GLY A 341 -8.21 -4.78 4.02
N HIS A 342 -7.02 -4.94 3.43
CA HIS A 342 -6.87 -5.47 2.07
C HIS A 342 -7.41 -6.91 1.91
N ILE A 343 -7.23 -7.75 2.92
CA ILE A 343 -7.74 -9.12 2.92
C ILE A 343 -9.28 -9.11 2.98
N LEU A 344 -9.85 -8.29 3.87
CA LEU A 344 -11.31 -8.17 4.04
C LEU A 344 -11.99 -7.49 2.84
N GLU A 345 -11.29 -6.62 2.11
CA GLU A 345 -11.76 -6.06 0.83
C GLU A 345 -12.05 -7.16 -0.21
N GLY A 346 -11.38 -8.32 -0.11
CA GLY A 346 -11.68 -9.49 -0.93
C GLY A 346 -13.14 -9.96 -0.82
N LEU A 347 -13.73 -9.85 0.38
CA LEU A 347 -15.15 -10.18 0.59
C LEU A 347 -16.07 -9.28 -0.24
N LEU A 348 -15.76 -7.98 -0.31
CA LEU A 348 -16.58 -7.03 -1.06
C LEU A 348 -16.64 -7.37 -2.56
N HIS A 349 -15.61 -8.05 -3.06
CA HIS A 349 -15.51 -8.52 -4.45
C HIS A 349 -15.94 -9.99 -4.64
N GLY A 350 -16.63 -10.60 -3.67
CA GLY A 350 -17.12 -11.97 -3.73
C GLY A 350 -16.03 -13.04 -3.72
N ARG A 351 -14.85 -12.71 -3.19
CA ARG A 351 -13.70 -13.62 -3.12
C ARG A 351 -13.65 -14.39 -1.79
N PRO A 352 -13.15 -15.63 -1.75
CA PRO A 352 -13.08 -16.43 -0.52
C PRO A 352 -12.02 -15.91 0.46
N VAL A 353 -12.40 -15.69 1.73
CA VAL A 353 -11.47 -15.26 2.79
C VAL A 353 -11.42 -16.28 3.94
N PRO A 354 -10.24 -16.79 4.30
CA PRO A 354 -10.03 -17.60 5.51
C PRO A 354 -10.17 -16.76 6.81
N LEU A 355 -11.42 -16.52 7.27
CA LEU A 355 -11.71 -15.63 8.40
C LEU A 355 -11.11 -16.14 9.72
N SER A 356 -11.18 -17.46 9.98
CA SER A 356 -10.60 -18.08 11.18
C SER A 356 -9.10 -17.84 11.32
N ARG A 357 -8.35 -17.94 10.20
CA ARG A 357 -6.91 -17.64 10.16
C ARG A 357 -6.62 -16.16 10.37
N LEU A 358 -7.44 -15.28 9.79
CA LEU A 358 -7.28 -13.83 9.99
C LEU A 358 -7.55 -13.42 11.44
N ALA A 359 -8.49 -14.09 12.11
CA ALA A 359 -8.86 -13.83 13.50
C ALA A 359 -7.75 -14.15 14.52
N GLN A 360 -6.76 -14.96 14.14
CA GLN A 360 -5.58 -15.22 14.97
C GLN A 360 -4.68 -13.98 15.15
N ILE A 361 -4.82 -12.99 14.27
CA ILE A 361 -3.97 -11.79 14.21
C ILE A 361 -4.77 -10.53 14.54
N SER A 362 -6.04 -10.50 14.14
CA SER A 362 -6.96 -9.40 14.44
C SER A 362 -8.22 -9.95 15.05
N VAL A 363 -8.48 -9.60 16.31
CA VAL A 363 -9.64 -10.09 17.04
C VAL A 363 -10.92 -9.50 16.42
N PRO A 364 -11.87 -10.33 15.96
CA PRO A 364 -13.17 -9.86 15.50
C PRO A 364 -14.01 -9.33 16.69
N PRO A 365 -15.02 -8.48 16.45
CA PRO A 365 -15.92 -8.03 17.50
C PRO A 365 -16.63 -9.19 18.21
N ASP A 366 -16.78 -9.07 19.52
CA ASP A 366 -17.63 -9.97 20.32
C ASP A 366 -19.14 -9.65 20.15
N GLU A 367 -20.01 -10.47 20.76
CA GLU A 367 -21.46 -10.31 20.61
C GLU A 367 -21.97 -8.93 21.06
N ALA A 368 -21.50 -8.43 22.20
CA ALA A 368 -21.90 -7.12 22.71
C ALA A 368 -21.41 -5.98 21.81
N GLN A 369 -20.16 -6.06 21.35
CA GLN A 369 -19.59 -5.08 20.43
C GLN A 369 -20.30 -5.07 19.07
N TRP A 370 -20.63 -6.26 18.53
CA TRP A 370 -21.36 -6.38 17.28
C TRP A 370 -22.76 -5.75 17.38
N ARG A 371 -23.53 -6.10 18.42
CA ARG A 371 -24.86 -5.54 18.64
C ARG A 371 -24.83 -4.02 18.79
N ARG A 372 -23.81 -3.48 19.46
CA ARG A 372 -23.66 -2.02 19.59
C ARG A 372 -23.39 -1.32 18.25
N LEU A 373 -22.72 -1.99 17.31
CA LEU A 373 -22.56 -1.48 15.94
C LEU A 373 -23.86 -1.59 15.14
N GLU A 374 -24.67 -2.64 15.36
CA GLU A 374 -26.02 -2.73 14.77
C GLU A 374 -26.94 -1.63 15.31
N GLU A 375 -26.90 -1.36 16.62
CA GLU A 375 -27.60 -0.22 17.22
C GLU A 375 -27.17 1.12 16.61
N CYS A 376 -25.91 1.25 16.15
CA CYS A 376 -25.47 2.45 15.44
C CYS A 376 -26.13 2.58 14.05
N ASP A 377 -26.25 1.48 13.30
CA ASP A 377 -26.98 1.47 12.02
C ASP A 377 -28.41 1.99 12.25
N ASP A 378 -29.10 1.46 13.27
CA ASP A 378 -30.49 1.79 13.58
C ASP A 378 -30.67 3.25 14.07
N LEU A 379 -29.82 3.70 15.00
CA LEU A 379 -29.95 5.03 15.62
C LEU A 379 -29.53 6.17 14.70
N THR A 380 -28.54 5.94 13.83
CA THR A 380 -28.08 6.95 12.86
C THR A 380 -28.88 6.94 11.56
N GLY A 381 -29.59 5.84 11.28
CA GLY A 381 -30.23 5.59 9.99
C GLY A 381 -29.22 5.41 8.84
N MET A 382 -27.94 5.16 9.15
CA MET A 382 -26.88 4.95 8.17
C MET A 382 -26.75 3.45 7.88
N ASP A 383 -27.21 3.02 6.71
CA ASP A 383 -27.04 1.62 6.28
C ASP A 383 -25.64 1.38 5.72
N VAL A 384 -24.82 0.62 6.43
CA VAL A 384 -23.45 0.25 6.01
C VAL A 384 -23.40 -0.58 4.73
N THR A 385 -24.51 -1.20 4.33
CA THR A 385 -24.63 -2.04 3.11
C THR A 385 -25.13 -1.26 1.90
N ALA A 386 -25.67 -0.05 2.09
CA ALA A 386 -26.12 0.82 1.02
C ALA A 386 -24.96 1.61 0.36
N ASP A 387 -25.27 2.45 -0.64
CA ASP A 387 -24.28 3.24 -1.37
C ASP A 387 -23.51 4.18 -0.41
N PRO A 388 -22.18 4.06 -0.28
CA PRO A 388 -21.38 4.94 0.58
C PRO A 388 -21.47 6.42 0.26
N SER A 389 -21.91 6.78 -0.95
CA SER A 389 -22.06 8.17 -1.36
C SER A 389 -23.34 8.84 -0.88
N THR A 390 -24.34 8.06 -0.46
CA THR A 390 -25.67 8.55 -0.05
C THR A 390 -26.20 7.96 1.26
N SER A 391 -25.48 7.02 1.88
CA SER A 391 -25.85 6.36 3.16
C SER A 391 -25.43 7.13 4.42
N GLY A 392 -24.97 8.37 4.28
CA GLY A 392 -24.67 9.26 5.41
C GLY A 392 -25.90 9.91 6.01
N ALA A 393 -25.72 10.56 7.17
CA ALA A 393 -26.77 11.33 7.82
C ALA A 393 -27.38 12.35 6.83
N GLY A 394 -28.70 12.35 6.68
CA GLY A 394 -29.40 13.24 5.76
C GLY A 394 -29.19 12.96 4.26
N GLY A 395 -28.68 11.78 3.88
CA GLY A 395 -28.43 11.42 2.48
C GLY A 395 -27.05 11.85 1.97
N GLU A 396 -26.16 12.29 2.86
CA GLU A 396 -24.78 12.64 2.51
C GLU A 396 -23.88 11.41 2.35
N ARG A 397 -22.59 11.64 2.15
CA ARG A 397 -21.58 10.58 2.10
C ARG A 397 -21.40 9.95 3.49
N PHE A 398 -21.34 8.63 3.56
CA PHE A 398 -21.06 7.89 4.79
C PHE A 398 -19.73 8.33 5.42
N ARG A 399 -19.78 8.73 6.70
CA ARG A 399 -18.61 9.08 7.51
C ARG A 399 -18.61 8.25 8.79
N LEU A 400 -17.46 7.68 9.10
CA LEU A 400 -17.32 6.82 10.28
C LEU A 400 -17.44 7.60 11.60
N SER A 401 -17.08 8.89 11.61
CA SER A 401 -17.30 9.79 12.76
C SER A 401 -18.78 9.91 13.12
N ASP A 402 -19.63 9.97 12.10
CA ASP A 402 -21.06 10.24 12.24
C ASP A 402 -21.79 8.93 12.59
N PHE A 403 -21.35 7.83 11.96
CA PHE A 403 -21.82 6.48 12.27
C PHE A 403 -21.61 6.09 13.75
N LEU A 404 -20.45 6.43 14.31
CA LEU A 404 -20.10 6.08 15.70
C LEU A 404 -20.64 7.06 16.75
N VAL A 405 -21.44 8.06 16.36
CA VAL A 405 -22.04 9.04 17.28
C VAL A 405 -22.78 8.40 18.47
N PRO A 406 -23.60 7.35 18.30
CA PRO A 406 -24.31 6.74 19.44
C PRO A 406 -23.37 6.16 20.51
N ILE A 407 -22.13 5.82 20.14
CA ILE A 407 -21.11 5.26 21.04
C ILE A 407 -20.20 6.35 21.60
N MET A 408 -19.88 7.34 20.78
CA MET A 408 -18.90 8.39 21.10
C MET A 408 -19.53 9.64 21.71
N GLY A 409 -20.85 9.83 21.56
CA GLY A 409 -21.59 11.02 21.96
C GLY A 409 -21.65 12.08 20.86
N ASN A 410 -22.71 12.91 20.89
CA ASN A 410 -22.94 13.97 19.90
C ASN A 410 -21.81 15.02 19.87
N GLU A 411 -21.22 15.32 21.02
CA GLU A 411 -20.11 16.27 21.14
C GLU A 411 -18.88 15.80 20.36
N PHE A 412 -18.66 14.49 20.25
CA PHE A 412 -17.51 13.94 19.53
C PHE A 412 -17.58 14.16 18.02
N ALA A 413 -18.77 14.03 17.40
CA ALA A 413 -18.92 14.23 15.95
C ALA A 413 -18.70 15.68 15.52
N GLY A 414 -19.00 16.64 16.39
CA GLY A 414 -18.78 18.06 16.12
C GLY A 414 -17.33 18.53 16.30
N LYS A 415 -16.51 17.81 17.08
CA LYS A 415 -15.11 18.18 17.37
C LYS A 415 -14.19 17.88 16.20
N GLU A 416 -13.37 18.87 15.82
CA GLU A 416 -12.25 18.63 14.91
C GLU A 416 -11.24 17.66 15.54
N TYR A 417 -10.53 16.89 14.72
CA TYR A 417 -9.60 15.86 15.20
C TYR A 417 -8.59 16.39 16.23
N LYS A 418 -8.12 17.64 16.08
CA LYS A 418 -7.14 18.27 16.96
C LYS A 418 -7.69 18.67 18.33
N GLU A 419 -9.01 18.76 18.47
CA GLU A 419 -9.69 19.15 19.70
C GLU A 419 -10.12 17.94 20.54
N ARG A 420 -9.86 16.73 20.03
CA ARG A 420 -10.20 15.46 20.69
C ARG A 420 -9.14 15.09 21.71
N THR A 421 -9.59 14.67 22.90
CA THR A 421 -8.68 14.16 23.93
C THR A 421 -8.03 12.85 23.49
N GLU A 422 -6.92 12.46 24.13
CA GLU A 422 -6.23 11.20 23.82
C GLU A 422 -7.15 9.99 24.07
N GLU A 423 -7.94 10.03 25.14
CA GLU A 423 -8.95 9.01 25.46
C GLU A 423 -10.03 8.91 24.36
N GLU A 424 -10.53 10.04 23.86
CA GLU A 424 -11.50 10.09 22.76
C GLU A 424 -10.90 9.50 21.46
N GLN A 425 -9.64 9.82 21.17
CA GLN A 425 -8.92 9.30 19.99
C GLN A 425 -8.66 7.79 20.10
N ALA A 426 -8.27 7.31 21.29
CA ALA A 426 -8.04 5.90 21.57
C ALA A 426 -9.34 5.10 21.44
N LYS A 427 -10.42 5.59 22.07
CA LYS A 427 -11.77 5.00 21.97
C LYS A 427 -12.26 4.96 20.52
N PHE A 428 -12.12 6.06 19.77
CA PHE A 428 -12.49 6.09 18.36
C PHE A 428 -11.68 5.09 17.52
N THR A 429 -10.36 5.03 17.73
CA THR A 429 -9.47 4.11 17.01
C THR A 429 -9.85 2.66 17.27
N ARG A 430 -10.20 2.31 18.52
CA ARG A 430 -10.72 0.98 18.89
C ARG A 430 -11.98 0.62 18.11
N TRP A 431 -12.98 1.51 18.09
CA TRP A 431 -14.21 1.25 17.32
C TRP A 431 -13.97 1.19 15.82
N CYS A 432 -13.06 2.00 15.28
CA CYS A 432 -12.65 1.89 13.87
C CYS A 432 -12.04 0.52 13.55
N GLN A 433 -11.25 -0.06 14.46
CA GLN A 433 -10.71 -1.41 14.29
C GLN A 433 -11.81 -2.48 14.25
N LEU A 434 -12.86 -2.33 15.06
CA LEU A 434 -14.02 -3.22 15.02
C LEU A 434 -14.82 -3.03 13.73
N CYS A 435 -14.97 -1.79 13.25
CA CYS A 435 -15.62 -1.49 11.98
C CYS A 435 -14.91 -2.12 10.77
N ASN A 436 -13.58 -2.35 10.84
CA ASN A 436 -12.87 -3.08 9.79
C ASN A 436 -13.38 -4.51 9.61
N TRP A 437 -13.92 -5.14 10.66
CA TRP A 437 -14.61 -6.44 10.55
C TRP A 437 -16.10 -6.27 10.25
N TYR A 438 -16.78 -5.40 10.98
CA TYR A 438 -18.23 -5.23 10.88
C TYR A 438 -18.69 -4.88 9.47
N MET A 439 -18.11 -3.83 8.87
CA MET A 439 -18.60 -3.32 7.60
C MET A 439 -18.40 -4.32 6.44
N PRO A 440 -17.20 -4.92 6.24
CA PRO A 440 -17.03 -5.89 5.15
C PRO A 440 -17.88 -7.14 5.33
N LEU A 441 -18.06 -7.63 6.57
CA LEU A 441 -18.92 -8.78 6.84
C LEU A 441 -20.40 -8.49 6.54
N ARG A 442 -20.92 -7.34 6.99
CA ARG A 442 -22.30 -6.91 6.69
C ARG A 442 -22.53 -6.75 5.19
N ARG A 443 -21.62 -6.08 4.48
CA ARG A 443 -21.68 -5.87 3.01
C ARG A 443 -21.59 -7.17 2.22
N ALA A 444 -20.90 -8.17 2.78
CA ALA A 444 -20.79 -9.51 2.20
C ALA A 444 -21.96 -10.44 2.59
N GLY A 445 -22.98 -9.93 3.29
CA GLY A 445 -24.13 -10.70 3.75
C GLY A 445 -23.79 -11.78 4.80
N TYR A 446 -22.67 -11.65 5.50
CA TYR A 446 -22.29 -12.60 6.54
C TYR A 446 -23.16 -12.41 7.78
N VAL A 447 -23.75 -13.51 8.27
CA VAL A 447 -24.52 -13.53 9.51
C VAL A 447 -23.64 -14.12 10.61
N PRO A 448 -23.23 -13.32 11.61
CA PRO A 448 -22.34 -13.80 12.66
C PRO A 448 -23.04 -14.80 13.58
N GLN A 449 -22.24 -15.72 14.11
CA GLN A 449 -22.63 -16.64 15.17
C GLN A 449 -21.76 -16.35 16.38
N PHE A 450 -22.28 -16.45 17.60
CA PHE A 450 -21.55 -16.18 18.84
C PHE A 450 -21.61 -17.37 19.79
N GLY A 451 -20.52 -17.64 20.50
CA GLY A 451 -20.40 -18.81 21.36
C GLY A 451 -21.09 -18.63 22.71
N GLY A 452 -22.32 -19.15 22.88
CA GLY A 452 -23.03 -19.19 24.16
C GLY A 452 -24.46 -19.76 24.07
N GLY A 453 -24.61 -21.07 24.35
CA GLY A 453 -25.83 -21.75 24.83
C GLY A 453 -27.20 -21.49 24.16
N SER A 454 -27.68 -22.44 23.36
CA SER A 454 -29.11 -22.77 23.07
C SER A 454 -30.13 -21.63 22.95
N ARG A 455 -30.52 -21.32 21.71
CA ARG A 455 -31.94 -21.19 21.38
C ARG A 455 -32.30 -22.23 20.32
N GLY A 456 -33.37 -22.95 20.61
CA GLY A 456 -33.68 -24.25 20.05
C GLY A 456 -33.74 -24.30 18.53
N ASN A 457 -33.40 -25.48 18.01
CA ASN A 457 -34.05 -26.14 16.89
C ASN A 457 -35.18 -25.31 16.25
N VAL A 458 -34.84 -24.40 15.35
CA VAL A 458 -35.78 -24.01 14.30
C VAL A 458 -35.65 -25.09 13.25
N LYS A 459 -36.52 -26.10 13.38
CA LYS A 459 -36.89 -26.94 12.23
C LYS A 459 -37.21 -26.01 11.08
N ILE A 460 -36.39 -26.03 10.05
CA ILE A 460 -36.79 -25.58 8.72
C ILE A 460 -37.99 -26.47 8.37
N LYS A 461 -39.21 -25.91 8.47
CA LYS A 461 -40.37 -26.53 7.84
C LYS A 461 -40.14 -26.39 6.34
N ASN A 462 -39.72 -27.48 5.69
CA ASN A 462 -40.01 -27.68 4.29
C ASN A 462 -41.54 -27.65 4.16
N THR A 463 -42.07 -26.57 3.60
CA THR A 463 -43.39 -26.61 2.98
C THR A 463 -43.19 -27.24 1.62
N ASP A 464 -43.19 -28.57 1.60
CA ASP A 464 -43.48 -29.33 0.39
C ASP A 464 -44.91 -28.99 -0.04
N GLY A 465 -45.03 -28.51 -1.27
CA GLY A 465 -46.30 -28.39 -1.94
C GLY A 465 -46.86 -29.77 -2.20
N GLU A 466 -47.90 -30.15 -1.46
CA GLU A 466 -48.81 -31.20 -1.88
C GLU A 466 -49.76 -30.63 -2.94
N ALA A 467 -49.55 -31.09 -4.15
CA ALA A 467 -50.58 -31.15 -5.17
C ALA A 467 -51.72 -32.07 -4.71
N ASN A 468 -52.96 -31.64 -4.91
CA ASN A 468 -54.10 -32.49 -5.27
C ASN A 468 -55.32 -31.62 -5.58
N VAL A 469 -55.61 -31.39 -6.86
CA VAL A 469 -56.71 -31.96 -7.67
C VAL A 469 -56.59 -31.37 -9.08
#